data_AF-A0AAN3UZ84-F1
#
_entry.id   AF-A0AAN3UZ84-F1
#
_cell.length_a   1.000
_cell.length_b   1.000
_cell.length_c   1.000
_cell.angle_alpha   90.00
_cell.angle_beta   90.00
_cell.angle_gamma   90.00
#
_symmetry.space_group_name_H-M   'P 1'
#
loop_
_entity.id
_entity.type
_entity.pdbx_description
1 polymer ?
#
loop_
_entity_poly.entity_id
_entity_poly.type
_entity_poly.pdbx_seq_one_letter_code
_entity_poly.pdbx_strand_id
1 'polypeptide(L)'
;MENEGDNIITLVQPKRDEEKLLNITVTGRKNYTQQSCKHRAIEVHEQDHVILCLQCGCVVDPFQYVLRCANDGEAVVREIRQLHNRHDQLRESVASLEREEKNTKARLRAARTAILYAENDLKNIEQKVNQ
;
A
#
# COMPACT_ATOMS: atom_id res chain seq x y z
N MET A 1 -0.44 32.14 61.63
CA MET A 1 0.26 32.51 60.39
C MET A 1 0.95 31.25 59.93
N GLU A 2 0.32 30.57 58.98
CA GLU A 2 0.70 29.23 58.53
C GLU A 2 1.97 29.33 57.66
N ASN A 3 2.89 28.38 57.85
CA ASN A 3 4.19 28.32 57.20
C ASN A 3 4.05 28.17 55.68
N GLU A 4 4.05 29.30 54.97
CA GLU A 4 3.96 29.40 53.51
C GLU A 4 5.31 29.12 52.81
N GLY A 5 6.18 28.32 53.45
CA GLY A 5 7.56 28.05 53.00
C GLY A 5 7.81 26.62 52.52
N ASP A 6 6.88 25.68 52.70
CA ASP A 6 7.12 24.24 52.50
C ASP A 6 7.11 23.77 51.03
N ASN A 7 6.93 24.68 50.06
CA ASN A 7 6.90 24.36 48.63
C ASN A 7 8.17 24.78 47.86
N ILE A 8 9.25 25.13 48.56
CA ILE A 8 10.51 25.54 47.93
C ILE A 8 11.43 24.31 47.78
N ILE A 9 11.35 23.64 46.63
CA ILE A 9 12.34 22.62 46.26
C ILE A 9 13.63 23.36 45.90
N THR A 10 14.61 23.35 46.79
CA THR A 10 15.95 23.84 46.49
C THR A 10 16.58 22.87 45.48
N LEU A 11 16.77 23.33 44.24
CA LEU A 11 17.53 22.61 43.22
C LEU A 11 19.01 22.62 43.63
N VAL A 12 19.38 21.68 44.50
CA VAL A 12 20.78 21.45 44.85
C VAL A 12 21.47 20.88 43.61
N GLN A 13 22.54 21.53 43.15
CA GLN A 13 23.34 20.96 42.08
C GLN A 13 23.91 19.61 42.55
N PRO A 14 23.71 18.54 41.76
CA PRO A 14 24.17 17.22 42.13
C PRO A 14 25.69 17.22 42.37
N LYS A 15 26.15 16.54 43.43
CA LYS A 15 27.58 16.43 43.76
C LYS A 15 28.30 15.64 42.65
N ARG A 16 29.60 15.88 42.47
CA ARG A 16 30.42 15.31 41.36
C ARG A 16 30.45 13.77 41.25
N ASP A 17 30.02 13.03 42.28
CA ASP A 17 30.11 11.56 42.35
C ASP A 17 28.76 10.82 42.15
N GLU A 18 27.74 11.49 41.64
CA GLU A 18 26.38 10.92 41.52
C GLU A 18 26.22 9.86 40.41
N GLU A 19 27.19 9.71 39.50
CA GLU A 19 27.19 8.59 38.53
C GLU A 19 27.18 7.22 39.22
N LYS A 20 27.67 7.13 40.46
CA LYS A 20 27.68 5.90 41.29
C LYS A 20 26.33 5.61 41.96
N LEU A 21 25.37 6.53 41.92
CA LEU A 21 24.02 6.32 42.48
C LEU A 21 23.12 5.51 41.55
N LEU A 22 23.50 5.37 40.28
CA LEU A 22 22.75 4.59 39.31
C LEU A 22 23.14 3.11 39.42
N ASN A 23 22.19 2.27 39.83
CA ASN A 23 22.34 0.81 39.78
C ASN A 23 22.24 0.23 38.35
N ILE A 24 22.21 1.10 37.34
CA ILE A 24 21.95 0.74 35.95
C ILE A 24 23.14 1.20 35.11
N THR A 25 23.80 0.24 34.44
CA THR A 25 24.83 0.52 33.46
C THR A 25 24.29 0.19 32.07
N VAL A 26 24.31 1.18 31.17
CA VAL A 26 23.86 0.99 29.78
C VAL A 26 25.07 0.66 28.93
N THR A 27 25.17 -0.59 28.47
CA THR A 27 26.22 -1.06 27.57
C THR A 27 25.67 -1.22 26.14
N GLY A 28 26.56 -1.24 25.13
CA GLY A 28 26.18 -1.56 23.75
C GLY A 28 25.21 -0.56 23.10
N ARG A 29 25.39 0.75 23.31
CA ARG A 29 24.55 1.79 22.67
C ARG A 29 24.58 1.64 21.15
N LYS A 30 23.40 1.55 20.55
CA LYS A 30 23.25 1.40 19.09
C LYS A 30 23.75 2.64 18.36
N ASN A 31 24.57 2.41 17.33
CA ASN A 31 24.92 3.44 16.35
C ASN A 31 23.69 3.84 15.53
N TYR A 32 23.69 5.04 14.94
CA TYR A 32 22.57 5.57 14.14
C TYR A 32 22.08 4.61 13.04
N THR A 33 23.00 3.93 12.37
CA THR A 33 22.70 2.90 11.35
C THR A 33 22.06 1.64 11.93
N GLN A 34 22.43 1.27 13.15
CA GLN A 34 21.87 0.11 13.86
C GLN A 34 20.50 0.41 14.48
N GLN A 35 20.18 1.69 14.71
CA GLN A 35 18.86 2.11 15.21
C GLN A 35 17.76 1.97 14.15
N SER A 36 18.12 1.95 12.86
CA SER A 36 17.17 2.02 11.75
C SER A 36 17.29 0.86 10.76
N CYS A 37 17.72 -0.33 11.21
CA CYS A 37 17.90 -1.46 10.30
C CYS A 37 16.54 -1.91 9.68
N LYS A 38 16.46 -1.90 8.34
CA LYS A 38 15.22 -2.20 7.57
C LYS A 38 15.19 -3.61 6.97
N HIS A 39 16.21 -4.41 7.23
CA HIS A 39 16.33 -5.76 6.66
C HIS A 39 15.26 -6.72 7.20
N ARG A 40 14.93 -7.74 6.40
CA ARG A 40 13.89 -8.75 6.71
C ARG A 40 14.46 -10.06 7.25
N ALA A 41 15.69 -10.40 6.88
CA ALA A 41 16.36 -11.59 7.38
C ALA A 41 16.75 -11.39 8.84
N ILE A 42 16.13 -12.15 9.73
CA ILE A 42 16.35 -12.11 11.17
C ILE A 42 16.65 -13.50 11.73
N GLU A 43 17.34 -13.50 12.86
CA GLU A 43 17.59 -14.63 13.73
C GLU A 43 16.96 -14.34 15.09
N VAL A 44 16.31 -15.34 15.68
CA VAL A 44 15.65 -15.22 16.99
C VAL A 44 16.43 -16.06 17.98
N HIS A 45 17.05 -15.43 18.96
CA HIS A 45 17.71 -16.09 20.07
C HIS A 45 16.71 -16.29 21.20
N GLU A 46 16.27 -17.54 21.39
CA GLU A 46 15.28 -17.90 22.40
C GLU A 46 15.78 -17.66 23.83
N GLN A 47 17.03 -18.04 24.11
CA GLN A 47 17.61 -17.94 25.45
C GLN A 47 17.73 -16.48 25.92
N ASP A 48 18.28 -15.61 25.07
CA ASP A 48 18.50 -14.20 25.40
C ASP A 48 17.27 -13.33 25.10
N HIS A 49 16.25 -13.89 24.45
CA HIS A 49 15.05 -13.18 23.98
C HIS A 49 15.39 -11.99 23.06
N VAL A 50 16.40 -12.16 22.21
CA VAL A 50 16.93 -11.13 21.31
C VAL A 50 16.64 -11.50 19.86
N ILE A 51 16.22 -10.51 19.06
CA ILE A 51 16.15 -10.64 17.61
C ILE A 51 17.36 -9.95 17.00
N LEU A 52 18.16 -10.69 16.22
CA LEU A 52 19.28 -10.16 15.45
C LEU A 52 18.92 -10.07 13.98
N CYS A 53 19.42 -9.05 13.32
CA CYS A 53 19.38 -9.00 11.86
C CYS A 53 20.58 -9.76 11.27
N LEU A 54 20.32 -10.71 10.39
CA LEU A 54 21.37 -11.52 9.75
C LEU A 54 22.25 -10.73 8.78
N GLN A 55 21.79 -9.57 8.30
CA GLN A 55 22.52 -8.74 7.33
C GLN A 55 23.35 -7.65 8.00
N CYS A 56 22.80 -6.97 9.01
CA CYS A 56 23.47 -5.85 9.68
C CYS A 56 24.03 -6.22 11.06
N GLY A 57 23.74 -7.44 11.55
CA GLY A 57 24.15 -7.92 12.88
C GLY A 57 23.54 -7.15 14.05
N CYS A 58 22.60 -6.23 13.79
CA CYS A 58 22.07 -5.38 14.85
C CYS A 58 20.96 -6.09 15.63
N VAL A 59 20.87 -5.76 16.92
CA VAL A 59 19.72 -6.12 17.75
C VAL A 59 18.50 -5.29 17.31
N VAL A 60 17.46 -5.98 16.85
CA VAL A 60 16.18 -5.40 16.49
C VAL A 60 15.26 -5.47 17.71
N ASP A 61 14.46 -4.44 17.90
CA ASP A 61 13.42 -4.47 18.94
C ASP A 61 12.29 -5.45 18.54
N PRO A 62 11.93 -6.43 19.38
CA PRO A 62 10.93 -7.44 19.04
C PRO A 62 9.55 -6.86 18.72
N PHE A 63 9.08 -5.88 19.49
CA PHE A 63 7.76 -5.29 19.28
C PHE A 63 7.71 -4.46 18.00
N GLN A 64 8.74 -3.69 17.71
CA GLN A 64 8.88 -2.98 16.43
C GLN A 64 8.91 -3.94 15.25
N TYR A 65 9.60 -5.08 15.37
CA TYR A 65 9.61 -6.10 14.33
C TYR A 65 8.22 -6.70 14.09
N VAL A 66 7.53 -7.12 15.17
CA VAL A 66 6.17 -7.67 15.08
C VAL A 66 5.20 -6.66 14.47
N LEU A 67 5.26 -5.39 14.89
CA LEU A 67 4.43 -4.32 14.35
C LEU A 67 4.70 -4.12 12.85
N ARG A 68 5.97 -4.14 12.43
CA ARG A 68 6.33 -4.07 11.00
C ARG A 68 5.74 -5.24 10.22
N CYS A 69 5.84 -6.46 10.73
CA CYS A 69 5.27 -7.64 10.08
C CYS A 69 3.74 -7.54 9.97
N ALA A 70 3.05 -7.05 11.00
CA ALA A 70 1.61 -6.83 10.97
C ALA A 70 1.20 -5.80 9.91
N ASN A 71 1.89 -4.65 9.87
CA ASN A 71 1.65 -3.60 8.88
C ASN A 71 1.91 -4.08 7.45
N ASP A 72 3.02 -4.79 7.24
CA ASP A 72 3.36 -5.38 5.94
C ASP A 72 2.27 -6.38 5.51
N GLY A 73 1.82 -7.24 6.43
CA GLY A 73 0.74 -8.20 6.18
C GLY A 73 -0.58 -7.53 5.82
N GLU A 74 -0.99 -6.50 6.56
CA GLU A 74 -2.19 -5.71 6.28
C GLU A 74 -2.10 -5.05 4.90
N ALA A 75 -0.94 -4.46 4.56
CA ALA A 75 -0.72 -3.82 3.27
C ALA A 75 -0.88 -4.81 2.11
N VAL A 76 -0.32 -6.01 2.21
CA VAL A 76 -0.46 -7.07 1.19
C VAL A 76 -1.92 -7.49 1.03
N VAL A 77 -2.64 -7.76 2.13
CA VAL A 77 -4.05 -8.16 2.06
C VAL A 77 -4.90 -7.06 1.43
N ARG A 78 -4.65 -5.80 1.78
CA ARG A 78 -5.32 -4.64 1.19
C ARG A 78 -5.05 -4.53 -0.31
N GLU A 79 -3.81 -4.72 -0.74
CA GLU A 79 -3.42 -4.67 -2.15
C GLU A 79 -4.08 -5.80 -2.96
N ILE A 80 -4.09 -7.03 -2.43
CA ILE A 80 -4.80 -8.17 -3.03
C ILE A 80 -6.27 -7.83 -3.26
N ARG A 81 -6.93 -7.21 -2.28
CA ARG A 81 -8.34 -6.80 -2.41
C ARG A 81 -8.53 -5.74 -3.50
N GLN A 82 -7.64 -4.75 -3.57
CA GLN A 82 -7.69 -3.72 -4.62
C GLN A 82 -7.50 -4.32 -6.01
N LEU A 83 -6.59 -5.29 -6.15
CA LEU A 83 -6.35 -5.99 -7.42
C LEU A 83 -7.59 -6.78 -7.88
N HIS A 84 -8.25 -7.51 -6.98
CA HIS A 84 -9.50 -8.20 -7.30
C HIS A 84 -10.59 -7.23 -7.77
N ASN A 85 -10.80 -6.14 -7.03
CA ASN A 85 -11.79 -5.12 -7.43
C ASN A 85 -11.48 -4.53 -8.81
N ARG A 86 -10.21 -4.22 -9.08
CA ARG A 86 -9.79 -3.68 -10.38
C ARG A 86 -9.98 -4.70 -11.50
N HIS A 87 -9.68 -5.96 -11.25
CA HIS A 87 -9.89 -7.02 -12.21
C HIS A 87 -11.37 -7.20 -12.54
N ASP A 88 -12.27 -7.14 -11.55
CA ASP A 88 -13.71 -7.26 -11.77
C ASP A 88 -14.26 -6.07 -12.55
N GLN A 89 -13.83 -4.85 -12.23
CA GLN A 89 -14.14 -3.64 -13.01
C GLN A 89 -13.69 -3.76 -14.48
N LEU A 90 -12.49 -4.30 -14.72
CA LEU A 90 -12.00 -4.52 -16.08
C LEU A 90 -12.83 -5.56 -16.82
N ARG A 91 -13.23 -6.65 -16.15
CA ARG A 91 -14.12 -7.66 -16.76
C ARG A 91 -15.47 -7.06 -17.15
N GLU A 92 -16.07 -6.26 -16.28
CA GLU A 92 -17.33 -5.57 -16.58
C GLU A 92 -17.18 -4.59 -17.75
N SER A 93 -16.09 -3.82 -17.76
CA SER A 93 -15.77 -2.88 -18.85
C SER A 93 -15.61 -3.59 -20.19
N VAL A 94 -14.84 -4.69 -20.23
CA VAL A 94 -14.65 -5.50 -21.43
C VAL A 94 -16.00 -6.08 -21.90
N ALA A 95 -16.79 -6.64 -20.99
CA ALA A 95 -18.10 -7.19 -21.35
C ALA A 95 -19.06 -6.11 -21.89
N SER A 96 -18.97 -4.88 -21.39
CA SER A 96 -19.74 -3.75 -21.92
C SER A 96 -19.28 -3.38 -23.34
N LEU A 97 -17.97 -3.23 -23.54
CA LEU A 97 -17.38 -2.89 -24.84
C LEU A 97 -17.69 -3.96 -25.90
N GLU A 98 -17.64 -5.25 -25.56
CA GLU A 98 -18.01 -6.32 -26.47
C GLU A 98 -19.48 -6.24 -26.93
N ARG A 99 -20.40 -5.84 -26.03
CA ARG A 99 -21.81 -5.62 -26.41
C ARG A 99 -21.94 -4.40 -27.32
N GLU A 100 -21.24 -3.32 -27.02
CA GLU A 100 -21.23 -2.11 -27.85
C GLU A 100 -20.65 -2.39 -29.24
N GLU A 101 -19.57 -3.16 -29.34
CA GLU A 101 -18.99 -3.59 -30.61
C GLU A 101 -20.00 -4.42 -31.42
N LYS A 102 -20.67 -5.39 -30.79
CA LYS A 102 -21.72 -6.18 -31.46
C LYS A 102 -22.86 -5.29 -31.96
N ASN A 103 -23.32 -4.35 -31.15
CA ASN A 103 -24.40 -3.42 -31.50
C ASN A 103 -24.00 -2.48 -32.64
N THR A 104 -22.81 -1.89 -32.59
CA THR A 104 -22.29 -0.99 -33.64
C THR A 104 -22.08 -1.75 -34.96
N LYS A 105 -21.57 -2.98 -34.90
CA LYS A 105 -21.44 -3.87 -36.06
C LYS A 105 -22.80 -4.23 -36.68
N ALA A 106 -23.81 -4.48 -35.85
CA ALA A 106 -25.17 -4.72 -36.34
C ALA A 106 -25.75 -3.47 -37.03
N ARG A 107 -25.58 -2.29 -36.42
CA ARG A 107 -25.99 -1.01 -37.02
C ARG A 107 -25.29 -0.74 -38.36
N LEU A 108 -23.99 -1.01 -38.44
CA LEU A 108 -23.22 -0.84 -39.69
C LEU A 108 -23.72 -1.76 -40.80
N ARG A 109 -24.03 -3.03 -40.48
CA ARG A 109 -24.62 -3.97 -41.44
C ARG A 109 -25.99 -3.49 -41.93
N ALA A 110 -26.86 -3.04 -41.02
CA ALA A 110 -28.17 -2.50 -41.39
C ALA A 110 -28.06 -1.27 -42.31
N ALA A 111 -27.17 -0.34 -41.98
CA ALA A 111 -26.90 0.83 -42.81
C ALA A 111 -26.39 0.45 -44.20
N ARG A 112 -25.46 -0.50 -44.29
CA ARG A 112 -24.95 -1.02 -45.58
C ARG A 112 -26.08 -1.62 -46.42
N THR A 113 -26.95 -2.41 -45.82
CA THR A 113 -28.11 -2.99 -46.51
C THR A 113 -29.08 -1.91 -46.99
N ALA A 114 -29.36 -0.89 -46.18
CA ALA A 114 -30.22 0.23 -46.56
C ALA A 114 -29.65 1.02 -47.74
N ILE A 115 -28.33 1.28 -47.75
CA ILE A 115 -27.65 1.93 -48.88
C ILE A 115 -27.80 1.10 -50.15
N LEU A 116 -27.55 -0.21 -50.08
CA LEU A 116 -27.70 -1.11 -51.24
C LEU A 116 -29.13 -1.11 -51.82
N TYR A 117 -30.15 -1.07 -50.95
CA TYR A 117 -31.54 -0.96 -51.41
C TYR A 117 -31.79 0.38 -52.10
N ALA A 118 -31.35 1.49 -51.50
CA ALA A 118 -31.48 2.81 -52.10
C ALA A 118 -30.75 2.92 -53.45
N GLU A 119 -29.55 2.35 -53.58
CA GLU A 119 -28.81 2.28 -54.84
C GLU A 119 -29.55 1.50 -55.93
N ASN A 120 -30.20 0.39 -55.57
CA ASN A 120 -31.01 -0.39 -56.51
C ASN A 120 -32.28 0.36 -56.92
N ASP A 121 -32.95 1.04 -55.99
CA ASP A 121 -34.13 1.86 -56.29
C ASP A 121 -33.78 3.00 -57.25
N LEU A 122 -32.63 3.67 -57.03
CA LEU A 122 -32.13 4.71 -57.95
C LEU A 122 -31.91 4.15 -59.36
N LYS A 123 -31.22 3.00 -59.49
CA LYS A 123 -31.00 2.36 -60.80
C LYS A 123 -32.31 1.98 -61.50
N ASN A 124 -33.29 1.48 -60.76
CA ASN A 124 -34.60 1.14 -61.31
C ASN A 124 -35.36 2.38 -61.81
N ILE A 125 -35.23 3.51 -61.11
CA ILE A 125 -35.83 4.78 -61.54
C ILE A 125 -35.13 5.28 -62.81
N GLU A 126 -33.79 5.28 -62.85
CA GLU A 126 -33.01 5.68 -64.04
C GLU A 126 -33.38 4.85 -65.28
N GLN A 127 -33.53 3.54 -65.14
CA GLN A 127 -33.94 2.67 -66.25
C GLN A 127 -35.36 2.96 -66.76
N LYS A 128 -36.29 3.31 -65.88
CA LYS A 128 -37.66 3.69 -66.26
C LYS A 128 -37.73 5.06 -66.94
N VAL A 129 -36.83 5.99 -66.60
CA VAL A 129 -36.77 7.32 -67.21
C VAL A 129 -36.11 7.27 -68.60
N ASN A 130 -35.20 6.31 -68.82
CA ASN A 130 -34.49 6.14 -70.09
C ASN A 130 -35.19 5.20 -71.09
N GLN A 131 -36.40 4.69 -70.77
CA GLN A 131 -37.30 3.96 -71.67
C GLN A 131 -38.37 4.89 -72.23
#